data_AF-A0AAU3UKX4-F1
#
_entry.id   AF-A0AAU3UKX4-F1
#
_cell.length_a   1.000
_cell.length_b   1.000
_cell.length_c   1.000
_cell.angle_alpha   90.00
_cell.angle_beta   90.00
_cell.angle_gamma   90.00
#
_symmetry.space_group_name_H-M   'P 1'
#
loop_
_entity.id
_entity.type
_entity.pdbx_description
1 polymer ?
#
loop_
_entity_poly.entity_id
_entity_poly.type
_entity_poly.pdbx_seq_one_letter_code
_entity_poly.pdbx_strand_id
1 'polypeptide(L)'
;MGNVAVPSGYVDVAVLPARDARDYLTAALDHLRKTEQSVWIDKRRYMLLAREHGFTNARIGELLDISEAAVRAAIKRAKCSPTYGLDE
;
A
#
# COMPACT_ATOMS: atom_id res chain seq x y z
N MET A 1 -33.79 22.61 -3.94
CA MET A 1 -32.54 22.99 -3.28
C MET A 1 -31.90 21.72 -2.74
N GLY A 2 -30.94 21.14 -3.46
CA GLY A 2 -30.27 19.90 -3.04
C GLY A 2 -28.94 20.23 -2.39
N ASN A 3 -28.84 20.05 -1.07
CA ASN A 3 -27.56 20.10 -0.36
C ASN A 3 -26.80 18.80 -0.64
N VAL A 4 -25.77 18.87 -1.48
CA VAL A 4 -24.78 17.80 -1.60
C VAL A 4 -23.82 17.96 -0.44
N ALA A 5 -23.97 17.10 0.57
CA ALA A 5 -22.96 16.94 1.61
C ALA A 5 -21.72 16.31 0.97
N VAL A 6 -20.76 17.13 0.54
CA VAL A 6 -19.45 16.66 0.11
C VAL A 6 -18.69 16.24 1.38
N PRO A 7 -18.25 14.97 1.50
CA PRO A 7 -17.47 14.54 2.66
C PRO A 7 -16.17 15.35 2.71
N SER A 8 -15.98 16.00 3.86
CA SER A 8 -14.83 16.80 4.24
C SER A 8 -13.51 16.07 3.95
N GLY A 9 -12.82 16.46 2.88
CA GLY A 9 -11.46 15.99 2.58
C GLY A 9 -11.08 15.96 1.09
N TYR A 10 -12.06 15.85 0.19
CA TYR A 10 -11.81 15.93 -1.25
C TYR A 10 -12.02 17.38 -1.72
N VAL A 11 -10.92 18.06 -2.06
CA VAL A 11 -11.01 19.35 -2.75
C VAL A 11 -11.48 19.05 -4.17
N ASP A 12 -12.55 19.72 -4.61
CA ASP A 12 -12.96 19.65 -6.00
C ASP A 12 -11.87 20.31 -6.85
N VAL A 13 -11.01 19.48 -7.43
CA VAL A 13 -9.84 19.91 -8.21
C VAL A 13 -10.27 20.72 -9.44
N ALA A 14 -11.53 20.62 -9.87
CA ALA A 14 -12.05 21.38 -11.00
C ALA A 14 -12.24 22.87 -10.70
N VAL A 15 -12.17 23.29 -9.43
CA VAL A 15 -12.39 24.69 -9.00
C VAL A 15 -11.06 25.42 -8.73
N LEU A 16 -9.93 24.71 -8.70
CA LEU A 16 -8.61 25.31 -8.47
C LEU A 16 -8.02 25.92 -9.77
N PRO A 17 -7.33 27.06 -9.69
CA PRO A 17 -6.55 27.54 -10.83
C PRO A 17 -5.48 26.51 -11.20
N ALA A 18 -5.16 26.38 -12.50
CA ALA A 18 -4.42 25.24 -13.05
C ALA A 18 -3.05 24.96 -12.39
N ARG A 19 -2.39 25.98 -11.84
CA ARG A 19 -1.12 25.83 -11.10
C ARG A 19 -1.35 25.18 -9.73
N ASP A 20 -2.33 25.65 -8.98
CA ASP A 20 -2.67 25.13 -7.66
C ASP A 20 -3.27 23.72 -7.75
N ALA A 21 -3.99 23.42 -8.84
CA ALA A 21 -4.47 22.07 -9.14
C ALA A 21 -3.31 21.09 -9.39
N ARG A 22 -2.25 21.50 -10.11
CA ARG A 22 -1.08 20.65 -10.40
C ARG A 22 -0.29 20.33 -9.13
N ASP A 23 -0.05 21.33 -8.28
CA ASP A 23 0.70 21.14 -7.04
C ASP A 23 -0.12 20.27 -6.05
N TYR A 24 -1.44 20.50 -5.96
CA TYR A 24 -2.34 19.65 -5.18
C TYR A 24 -2.35 18.20 -5.66
N LEU A 25 -2.52 17.97 -6.97
CA LEU A 25 -2.51 16.61 -7.54
C LEU A 25 -1.17 15.92 -7.35
N THR A 26 -0.05 16.65 -7.46
CA THR A 26 1.29 16.09 -7.21
C THR A 26 1.42 15.64 -5.76
N ALA A 27 0.97 16.45 -4.80
CA ALA A 27 0.96 16.09 -3.38
C ALA A 27 0.04 14.89 -3.09
N ALA A 28 -1.15 14.85 -3.71
CA ALA A 28 -2.10 13.76 -3.56
C ALA A 28 -1.54 12.43 -4.11
N LEU A 29 -0.91 12.45 -5.28
CA LEU A 29 -0.26 11.27 -5.87
C LEU A 29 0.93 10.80 -5.04
N ASP A 30 1.75 11.71 -4.51
CA ASP A 30 2.86 11.33 -3.61
C ASP A 30 2.35 10.74 -2.29
N HIS A 31 1.25 11.28 -1.75
CA HIS A 31 0.60 10.70 -0.58
C HIS A 31 0.08 9.30 -0.88
N LEU A 32 -0.64 9.10 -2.00
CA LEU A 32 -1.12 7.78 -2.41
C LEU A 32 0.04 6.79 -2.57
N ARG A 33 1.13 7.21 -3.23
CA ARG A 33 2.35 6.40 -3.36
C ARG A 33 2.91 5.97 -2.00
N LYS A 34 2.98 6.89 -1.03
CA LYS A 34 3.44 6.58 0.33
C LYS A 34 2.49 5.61 1.04
N THR A 35 1.19 5.81 0.94
CA THR A 35 0.19 4.91 1.52
C THR A 35 0.28 3.51 0.92
N GLU A 36 0.39 3.39 -0.41
CA GLU A 36 0.57 2.10 -1.08
C GLU A 36 1.86 1.42 -0.64
N GLN A 37 2.96 2.17 -0.50
CA GLN A 37 4.23 1.64 0.01
C GLN A 37 4.09 1.09 1.43
N SER A 38 3.41 1.80 2.34
CA SER A 38 3.14 1.32 3.69
C SER A 38 2.30 0.04 3.69
N VAL A 39 1.21 0.00 2.91
CA VAL A 39 0.38 -1.20 2.76
C VAL A 39 1.20 -2.39 2.25
N TRP A 40 2.12 -2.18 1.31
CA TRP A 40 3.00 -3.23 0.80
C TRP A 40 4.00 -3.74 1.85
N ILE A 41 4.49 -2.88 2.73
CA ILE A 41 5.36 -3.27 3.85
C ILE A 41 4.58 -4.15 4.83
N ASP A 42 3.38 -3.72 5.22
CA ASP A 42 2.53 -4.47 6.15
C ASP A 42 2.13 -5.83 5.56
N LYS A 43 1.68 -5.85 4.30
CA LYS A 43 1.38 -7.08 3.57
C LYS A 43 2.56 -8.06 3.60
N ARG A 44 3.79 -7.58 3.40
CA ARG A 44 4.99 -8.42 3.42
C ARG A 44 5.26 -9.02 4.81
N ARG A 45 5.04 -8.26 5.89
CA ARG A 45 5.17 -8.76 7.26
C ARG A 45 4.17 -9.88 7.53
N TYR A 46 2.91 -9.71 7.13
CA TYR A 46 1.89 -10.76 7.27
C TYR A 46 2.16 -11.98 6.38
N MET A 47 2.73 -11.81 5.18
CA MET A 47 3.15 -12.94 4.33
C MET A 47 4.24 -13.78 5.00
N LEU A 48 5.20 -13.15 5.69
CA LEU A 48 6.23 -13.86 6.45
C LEU A 48 5.65 -14.63 7.63
N LEU A 49 4.82 -13.95 8.43
CA LEU A 49 4.16 -14.57 9.58
C LEU A 49 3.29 -15.76 9.15
N ALA A 50 2.49 -15.61 8.09
CA ALA A 50 1.67 -16.70 7.55
C ALA A 50 2.54 -17.91 7.15
N ARG A 51 3.70 -17.65 6.54
CA ARG A 51 4.64 -18.72 6.18
C ARG A 51 5.26 -19.41 7.40
N GLU A 52 5.56 -18.67 8.46
CA GLU A 52 6.04 -19.23 9.74
C GLU A 52 4.97 -20.13 10.39
N HIS A 53 3.69 -19.82 10.21
CA HIS A 53 2.57 -20.66 10.63
C HIS A 53 2.17 -21.76 9.63
N GLY A 54 3.02 -22.05 8.63
CA GLY A 54 2.85 -23.19 7.73
C GLY A 54 1.96 -22.95 6.50
N PHE A 55 1.56 -21.71 6.21
CA PHE A 55 0.82 -21.41 4.99
C PHE A 55 1.74 -21.53 3.77
N THR A 56 1.22 -22.14 2.69
CA THR A 56 1.92 -22.19 1.40
C THR A 56 1.87 -20.84 0.70
N ASN A 57 2.86 -20.55 -0.16
CA ASN A 57 2.84 -19.31 -0.94
C ASN A 57 1.58 -19.19 -1.82
N ALA A 58 1.05 -20.32 -2.31
CA ALA A 58 -0.17 -20.36 -3.12
C ALA A 58 -1.38 -19.91 -2.29
N ARG A 59 -1.52 -20.45 -1.07
CA ARG A 59 -2.61 -20.08 -0.16
C ARG A 59 -2.54 -18.62 0.27
N ILE A 60 -1.34 -18.12 0.52
CA ILE A 60 -1.12 -16.69 0.83
C ILE A 60 -1.51 -15.82 -0.36
N GLY A 61 -1.16 -16.24 -1.58
CA GLY A 61 -1.53 -15.55 -2.82
C GLY A 61 -3.04 -15.47 -3.02
N GLU A 62 -3.76 -16.58 -2.81
CA GLU A 62 -5.22 -16.64 -2.84
C GLU A 62 -5.86 -15.65 -1.86
N LEU A 63 -5.37 -15.59 -0.61
CA LEU A 63 -5.95 -14.71 0.43
C LEU A 63 -5.69 -13.22 0.18
N LEU A 64 -4.61 -12.91 -0.52
CA LEU A 64 -4.18 -11.52 -0.79
C LEU A 64 -4.51 -11.07 -2.21
N ASP A 65 -5.17 -11.92 -3.00
CA ASP A 65 -5.50 -11.73 -4.41
C ASP A 65 -4.27 -11.35 -5.26
N ILE A 66 -3.17 -12.08 -5.06
CA ILE A 66 -1.92 -11.92 -5.82
C ILE A 66 -1.35 -13.27 -6.24
N SER A 67 -0.49 -13.27 -7.27
CA SER A 67 0.14 -14.51 -7.73
C SER A 67 1.10 -15.10 -6.69
N GLU A 68 1.21 -16.44 -6.67
CA GLU A 68 2.21 -17.14 -5.86
C GLU A 68 3.64 -16.62 -6.12
N ALA A 69 3.95 -16.32 -7.38
CA ALA A 69 5.23 -15.76 -7.79
C ALA A 69 5.49 -14.39 -7.11
N ALA A 70 4.47 -13.54 -7.00
CA ALA A 70 4.56 -12.26 -6.31
C ALA A 70 4.83 -12.45 -4.81
N VAL A 71 4.13 -13.39 -4.16
CA VAL A 71 4.36 -13.75 -2.74
C VAL A 71 5.80 -14.23 -2.53
N ARG A 72 6.28 -15.14 -3.40
CA ARG A 72 7.63 -15.68 -3.34
C ARG A 72 8.69 -14.59 -3.49
N ALA A 73 8.50 -13.67 -4.44
CA ALA A 73 9.39 -12.53 -4.65
C ALA A 73 9.37 -11.55 -3.46
N ALA A 74 8.20 -11.28 -2.88
CA ALA A 74 8.05 -10.40 -1.72
C ALA A 74 8.77 -10.97 -0.49
N ILE A 75 8.59 -12.26 -0.19
CA ILE A 75 9.27 -12.95 0.91
C ILE A 75 10.79 -12.99 0.69
N LYS A 76 11.24 -13.30 -0.53
CA LYS A 76 12.68 -13.30 -0.85
C LYS A 76 13.31 -11.93 -0.61
N ARG A 77 12.66 -10.84 -1.07
CA ARG A 77 13.11 -9.47 -0.83
C ARG A 77 13.11 -9.11 0.66
N ALA A 78 12.14 -9.60 1.43
CA ALA A 78 12.08 -9.39 2.87
C ALA A 78 13.30 -9.97 3.58
N LYS A 79 13.66 -11.22 3.26
CA LYS A 79 14.81 -11.92 3.84
C LYS A 79 16.16 -11.32 3.46
N CYS A 80 16.26 -10.66 2.31
CA CYS A 80 17.47 -9.97 1.87
C CYS A 80 17.58 -8.53 2.41
N SER A 81 16.57 -8.00 3.10
CA SER A 81 16.64 -6.68 3.74
C SER A 81 17.25 -6.82 5.14
N PRO A 82 18.37 -6.15 5.46
CA PRO A 82 19.10 -6.33 6.72
C PRO A 82 18.40 -5.77 7.96
N THR A 83 17.09 -5.57 7.94
CA THR A 83 16.32 -4.90 9.00
C THR A 83 15.50 -5.85 9.89
N TYR A 84 15.57 -7.16 9.65
CA TYR A 84 15.06 -8.18 10.60
C TYR A 84 16.12 -8.54 11.65
N GLY A 85 16.72 -7.50 12.24
CA GLY A 85 17.68 -7.57 13.33
C GLY A 85 17.38 -6.46 14.35
N LEU A 86 16.11 -6.34 14.73
CA LEU A 86 15.69 -5.59 15.91
C LEU A 86 15.16 -6.61 16.93
N ASP A 87 16.03 -7.54 17.31
CA ASP A 87 16.04 -8.12 18.65
C ASP A 87 17.20 -7.42 19.35
N GLU A 88 16.87 -6.45 20.20
CA GLU A 88 17.40 -6.22 21.56
C GLU A 88 16.70 -5.01 22.19
#